data_AF-A0A7Y3E0F2-F1
#
_entry.id   AF-A0A7Y3E0F2-F1
#
_cell.length_a   1.000
_cell.length_b   1.000
_cell.length_c   1.000
_cell.angle_alpha   90.00
_cell.angle_beta   90.00
_cell.angle_gamma   90.00
#
_symmetry.space_group_name_H-M   'P 1'
#
loop_
_entity.id
_entity.type
_entity.pdbx_description
1 polymer ?
#
loop_
_entity_poly.entity_id
_entity_poly.type
_entity_poly.pdbx_seq_one_letter_code
_entity_poly.pdbx_strand_id
1 'polypeptide(L)'
;NIASLYAMTGMKTILLGLDLRKQKIFGDFNIDNTKGIVNYLIDEMELDEVLTKSHIENLDLIPSGPVPPNPSELLMTDKLQNLIKNLRQTYDIIVLDTPPVGLVTDALELSHAADATIFVVRLDYTKKGMLQVVNSKYKTGELSNVSFLLNFYKHRGPNKYGYGYGYGYGYGYGAYGDSYLENDHKSLSRRLKDFFRKFNQN
;
A
#
# COMPACT_ATOMS: atom_id res chain seq x y z
N ASN A 1 2.88 1.12 12.45
CA ASN A 1 4.17 1.72 12.02
C ASN A 1 4.16 3.23 11.94
N ILE A 2 3.47 3.87 10.98
CA ILE A 2 3.51 5.34 10.84
C ILE A 2 2.99 6.04 12.11
N ALA A 3 1.85 5.60 12.66
CA ALA A 3 1.32 6.14 13.92
C ALA A 3 2.33 6.03 15.07
N SER A 4 2.96 4.87 15.23
CA SER A 4 4.01 4.63 16.23
C SER A 4 5.21 5.56 16.05
N LEU A 5 5.65 5.79 14.81
CA LEU A 5 6.76 6.70 14.53
C LEU A 5 6.47 8.13 15.00
N TYR A 6 5.30 8.66 14.69
CA TYR A 6 4.87 9.99 15.15
C TYR A 6 4.80 10.05 16.68
N ALA A 7 4.18 9.05 17.31
CA ALA A 7 4.08 8.96 18.76
C ALA A 7 5.45 8.95 19.47
N MET A 8 6.41 8.18 18.94
CA MET A 8 7.78 8.11 19.46
C MET A 8 8.56 9.43 19.35
N THR A 9 8.13 10.35 18.50
CA THR A 9 8.71 11.71 18.43
C THR A 9 8.06 12.69 19.41
N GLY A 10 7.16 12.22 20.28
CA GLY A 10 6.49 13.01 21.30
C GLY A 10 5.16 13.63 20.85
N MET A 11 4.74 13.42 19.59
CA MET A 11 3.46 13.92 19.09
C MET A 11 2.32 13.07 19.63
N LYS A 12 1.29 13.72 20.17
CA LYS A 12 0.09 13.04 20.64
C LYS A 12 -0.67 12.49 19.43
N THR A 13 -0.63 11.17 19.27
CA THR A 13 -1.08 10.46 18.08
C THR A 13 -2.25 9.54 18.39
N ILE A 14 -3.24 9.49 17.50
CA ILE A 14 -4.33 8.51 17.57
C ILE A 14 -4.44 7.73 16.25
N LEU A 15 -4.64 6.41 16.36
CA LEU A 15 -4.91 5.53 15.24
C LEU A 15 -6.36 5.03 15.28
N LEU A 16 -7.12 5.34 14.25
CA LEU A 16 -8.51 4.90 14.07
C LEU A 16 -8.57 3.73 13.09
N GLY A 17 -9.12 2.60 13.54
CA GLY A 17 -9.38 1.44 12.70
C GLY A 17 -10.69 1.55 11.94
N LEU A 18 -10.62 1.96 10.68
CA LEU A 18 -11.78 2.21 9.80
C LEU A 18 -11.95 1.16 8.69
N ASP A 19 -11.09 0.13 8.61
CA ASP A 19 -11.42 -1.10 7.86
C ASP A 19 -12.41 -1.96 8.66
N LEU A 20 -13.69 -1.60 8.53
CA LEU A 20 -14.79 -2.28 9.23
C LEU A 20 -15.10 -3.67 8.63
N ARG A 21 -14.44 -4.06 7.53
CA ARG A 21 -14.67 -5.34 6.83
C ARG A 21 -13.63 -6.39 7.19
N LYS A 22 -12.36 -5.99 7.32
CA LYS A 22 -11.22 -6.88 7.61
C LYS A 22 -10.28 -6.26 8.63
N GLN A 23 -10.61 -6.47 9.88
CA GLN A 23 -9.96 -5.86 11.03
C GLN A 23 -8.63 -6.54 11.32
N LYS A 24 -7.55 -5.76 11.45
CA LYS A 24 -6.19 -6.29 11.69
C LYS A 24 -5.43 -5.58 12.80
N ILE A 25 -5.74 -4.31 13.07
CA ILE A 25 -5.00 -3.45 14.00
C ILE A 25 -4.91 -4.06 15.40
N PHE A 26 -5.96 -4.73 15.88
CA PHE A 26 -6.01 -5.25 17.25
C PHE A 26 -4.93 -6.32 17.51
N GLY A 27 -4.60 -7.14 16.51
CA GLY A 27 -3.54 -8.14 16.61
C GLY A 27 -2.14 -7.53 16.69
N ASP A 28 -1.91 -6.43 15.95
CA ASP A 28 -0.62 -5.75 15.92
C ASP A 28 -0.28 -5.04 17.25
N PHE A 29 -1.31 -4.60 17.98
CA PHE A 29 -1.17 -3.89 19.27
C PHE A 29 -1.46 -4.75 20.50
N ASN A 30 -1.83 -6.02 20.32
CA ASN A 30 -2.25 -6.95 21.37
C ASN A 30 -3.39 -6.37 22.24
N ILE A 31 -4.39 -5.78 21.59
CA ILE A 31 -5.58 -5.21 22.23
C ILE A 31 -6.82 -6.03 21.86
N ASP A 32 -7.87 -5.92 22.67
CA ASP A 32 -9.17 -6.50 22.35
C ASP A 32 -9.90 -5.65 21.29
N ASN A 33 -10.72 -6.31 20.46
CA ASN A 33 -11.55 -5.71 19.43
C ASN A 33 -13.05 -5.97 19.67
N THR A 34 -13.43 -6.36 20.89
CA THR A 34 -14.83 -6.47 21.33
C THR A 34 -15.57 -5.14 21.29
N LYS A 35 -14.86 -4.02 21.45
CA LYS A 35 -15.38 -2.66 21.42
C LYS A 35 -14.53 -1.76 20.52
N GLY A 36 -15.14 -0.83 19.80
CA GLY A 36 -14.41 0.07 18.90
C GLY A 36 -15.30 1.10 18.21
N ILE A 37 -14.80 1.64 17.10
CA ILE A 37 -15.45 2.73 16.37
C ILE A 37 -16.89 2.39 15.98
N VAL A 38 -17.18 1.12 15.66
CA VAL A 38 -18.54 0.69 15.30
C VAL A 38 -19.51 0.91 16.45
N ASN A 39 -19.19 0.47 17.67
CA ASN A 39 -20.05 0.65 18.83
C ASN A 39 -20.31 2.13 19.14
N TYR A 40 -19.28 2.96 18.99
CA TYR A 40 -19.43 4.40 19.09
C TYR A 40 -20.37 4.96 18.01
N LEU A 41 -20.19 4.58 16.74
CA LEU A 41 -20.98 5.12 15.63
C LEU A 41 -22.47 4.73 15.70
N ILE A 42 -22.82 3.64 16.38
CA ILE A 42 -24.21 3.18 16.57
C ILE A 42 -24.81 3.54 17.94
N ASP A 43 -24.15 4.43 18.70
CA ASP A 43 -24.63 4.90 20.02
C ASP A 43 -24.72 3.81 21.10
N GLU A 44 -23.97 2.71 20.96
CA GLU A 44 -23.89 1.66 21.99
C GLU A 44 -22.89 1.99 23.10
N MET A 45 -21.87 2.80 22.79
CA MET A 45 -20.79 3.16 23.70
C MET A 45 -20.34 4.60 23.49
N GLU A 46 -19.90 5.24 24.56
CA GLU A 46 -19.29 6.56 24.53
C GLU A 46 -17.84 6.50 24.00
N LEU A 47 -17.32 7.66 23.57
CA LEU A 47 -15.97 7.75 22.99
C LEU A 47 -14.89 7.25 23.97
N ASP A 48 -14.99 7.63 25.25
CA ASP A 48 -14.02 7.26 26.28
C ASP A 48 -14.01 5.74 26.56
N GLU A 49 -15.12 5.05 26.27
CA GLU A 49 -15.23 3.60 26.47
C GLU A 49 -14.54 2.81 25.36
N VAL A 50 -14.51 3.36 24.14
CA VAL A 50 -13.88 2.72 22.97
C VAL A 50 -12.43 3.16 22.76
N LEU A 51 -11.99 4.22 23.44
CA LEU A 51 -10.61 4.69 23.41
C LEU A 51 -9.71 3.77 24.23
N THR A 52 -8.63 3.30 23.60
CA THR A 52 -7.67 2.38 24.20
C THR A 52 -6.28 2.98 24.17
N LYS A 53 -5.61 2.99 25.33
CA LYS A 53 -4.20 3.34 25.44
C LYS A 53 -3.35 2.19 24.89
N SER A 54 -2.43 2.49 23.98
CA SER A 54 -1.48 1.48 23.51
C SER A 54 -0.34 1.29 24.51
N HIS A 55 0.47 0.26 24.32
CA HIS A 55 1.74 0.10 25.05
C HIS A 55 2.83 1.08 24.61
N ILE A 56 2.57 1.88 23.56
CA ILE A 56 3.47 2.91 23.04
C ILE A 56 3.03 4.25 23.62
N GLU A 57 3.97 4.97 24.22
CA GLU A 57 3.74 6.31 24.76
C GLU A 57 3.26 7.27 23.65
N ASN A 58 2.35 8.19 24.00
CA ASN A 58 1.72 9.16 23.09
C ASN A 58 0.89 8.54 21.95
N LEU A 59 0.58 7.24 21.99
CA LEU A 59 -0.25 6.58 21.01
C LEU A 59 -1.52 6.00 21.62
N ASP A 60 -2.64 6.57 21.18
CA ASP A 60 -3.99 6.09 21.47
C ASP A 60 -4.57 5.36 20.26
N LEU A 61 -5.52 4.46 20.53
CA LEU A 61 -6.13 3.59 19.53
C LEU A 61 -7.64 3.58 19.71
N ILE A 62 -8.37 3.62 18.60
CA ILE A 62 -9.77 3.16 18.56
C ILE A 62 -9.81 2.05 17.52
N PRO A 63 -9.92 0.78 17.91
CA PRO A 63 -10.02 -0.32 16.96
C PRO A 63 -11.38 -0.27 16.24
N SER A 64 -11.60 -1.15 15.28
CA SER A 64 -12.86 -1.15 14.53
C SER A 64 -14.06 -1.57 15.39
N GLY A 65 -13.88 -2.49 16.35
CA GLY A 65 -14.98 -3.14 17.04
C GLY A 65 -15.59 -4.28 16.21
N PRO A 66 -16.80 -4.77 16.53
CA PRO A 66 -17.47 -5.85 15.79
C PRO A 66 -17.72 -5.50 14.32
N VAL A 67 -17.73 -6.50 13.43
CA VAL A 67 -18.03 -6.29 12.00
C VAL A 67 -19.52 -5.94 11.84
N PRO A 68 -19.86 -4.74 11.33
CA PRO A 68 -21.25 -4.32 11.17
C PRO A 68 -21.86 -4.89 9.87
N PRO A 69 -23.20 -4.96 9.75
CA PRO A 69 -23.86 -5.36 8.51
C PRO A 69 -23.73 -4.30 7.40
N ASN A 70 -23.54 -3.03 7.75
CA ASN A 70 -23.50 -1.88 6.85
C ASN A 70 -22.23 -1.00 6.98
N PRO A 71 -21.01 -1.53 6.70
CA PRO A 71 -19.75 -0.80 6.83
C PRO A 71 -19.69 0.57 6.14
N SER A 72 -20.11 0.64 4.87
CA SER A 72 -20.01 1.86 4.07
C SER A 72 -20.82 3.01 4.66
N GLU A 73 -22.06 2.72 5.08
CA GLU A 73 -22.96 3.73 5.64
C GLU A 73 -22.39 4.35 6.91
N LEU A 74 -21.82 3.53 7.80
CA LEU A 74 -21.21 4.00 9.05
C LEU A 74 -20.03 4.96 8.80
N LEU A 75 -19.21 4.68 7.79
CA LEU A 75 -18.07 5.52 7.40
C LEU A 75 -18.49 6.86 6.76
N MET A 76 -19.73 6.96 6.29
CA MET A 76 -20.29 8.16 5.67
C MET A 76 -21.13 9.01 6.64
N THR A 77 -21.23 8.62 7.91
CA THR A 77 -22.03 9.35 8.90
C THR A 77 -21.40 10.68 9.31
N ASP A 78 -22.25 11.68 9.59
CA ASP A 78 -21.84 12.94 10.22
C ASP A 78 -21.18 12.71 11.58
N LYS A 79 -21.55 11.62 12.27
CA LYS A 79 -20.99 11.26 13.57
C LYS A 79 -19.49 10.97 13.47
N LEU A 80 -19.05 10.23 12.45
CA LEU A 80 -17.62 10.01 12.22
C LEU A 80 -16.89 11.32 11.87
N GLN A 81 -17.50 12.18 11.05
CA GLN A 81 -16.92 13.47 10.68
C GLN A 81 -16.74 14.39 11.90
N ASN A 82 -17.78 14.45 12.76
CA ASN A 82 -17.73 15.21 14.01
C ASN A 82 -16.71 14.64 14.98
N LEU A 83 -16.57 13.31 15.07
CA LEU A 83 -15.52 12.68 15.87
C LEU A 83 -14.13 13.12 15.39
N ILE A 84 -13.82 12.99 14.10
CA ILE A 84 -12.52 13.39 13.56
C ILE A 84 -12.25 14.86 13.85
N LYS A 85 -13.26 15.74 13.66
CA LYS A 85 -13.16 17.17 13.99
C LYS A 85 -12.85 17.44 15.46
N ASN A 86 -13.46 16.69 16.38
CA ASN A 86 -13.19 16.82 17.81
C ASN A 86 -11.79 16.31 18.17
N LEU A 87 -11.35 15.19 17.58
CA LEU A 87 -10.01 14.65 17.77
C LEU A 87 -8.93 15.63 17.30
N ARG A 88 -9.16 16.39 16.22
CA ARG A 88 -8.23 17.43 15.73
C ARG A 88 -7.94 18.53 16.75
N GLN A 89 -8.80 18.72 17.74
CA GLN A 89 -8.58 19.72 18.79
C GLN A 89 -7.59 19.24 19.87
N THR A 90 -7.34 17.93 19.95
CA THR A 90 -6.64 17.31 21.07
C THR A 90 -5.49 16.38 20.68
N TYR A 91 -5.36 16.04 19.40
CA TYR A 91 -4.28 15.22 18.85
C TYR A 91 -3.52 15.97 17.76
N ASP A 92 -2.20 15.81 17.76
CA ASP A 92 -1.32 16.38 16.75
C ASP A 92 -1.39 15.58 15.45
N ILE A 93 -1.53 14.24 15.56
CA ILE A 93 -1.59 13.31 14.43
C ILE A 93 -2.78 12.37 14.58
N ILE A 94 -3.61 12.30 13.54
CA ILE A 94 -4.71 11.34 13.41
C ILE A 94 -4.39 10.44 12.22
N VAL A 95 -4.23 9.14 12.46
CA VAL A 95 -4.03 8.15 11.40
C VAL A 95 -5.34 7.40 11.18
N LEU A 96 -5.85 7.44 9.96
CA LEU A 96 -7.03 6.69 9.54
C LEU A 96 -6.57 5.41 8.81
N ASP A 97 -6.80 4.23 9.39
CA ASP A 97 -6.55 2.96 8.71
C ASP A 97 -7.81 2.54 7.94
N THR A 98 -7.73 2.51 6.61
CA THR A 98 -8.90 2.43 5.72
C THR A 98 -8.88 1.13 4.89
N PRO A 99 -10.06 0.66 4.40
CA PRO A 99 -10.10 -0.50 3.53
C PRO A 99 -9.39 -0.25 2.17
N PRO A 100 -8.99 -1.30 1.42
CA PRO A 100 -8.32 -1.13 0.13
C PRO A 100 -9.18 -0.40 -0.93
N VAL A 101 -8.64 0.68 -1.52
CA VAL A 101 -9.33 1.57 -2.48
C VAL A 101 -9.83 0.87 -3.76
N GLY A 102 -9.21 -0.24 -4.16
CA GLY A 102 -9.59 -0.95 -5.40
C GLY A 102 -10.88 -1.77 -5.32
N LEU A 103 -11.44 -1.95 -4.12
CA LEU A 103 -12.63 -2.77 -3.89
C LEU A 103 -13.85 -1.95 -3.46
N VAL A 104 -13.66 -0.77 -2.84
CA VAL A 104 -14.76 0.01 -2.26
C VAL A 104 -14.48 1.51 -2.29
N THR A 105 -15.53 2.29 -2.51
CA THR A 105 -15.54 3.76 -2.46
C THR A 105 -15.26 4.33 -1.06
N ASP A 106 -15.45 3.52 -0.01
CA ASP A 106 -15.31 3.90 1.41
C ASP A 106 -14.00 4.66 1.72
N ALA A 107 -12.87 4.20 1.18
CA ALA A 107 -11.58 4.83 1.43
C ALA A 107 -11.37 6.15 0.67
N LEU A 108 -12.09 6.38 -0.43
CA LEU A 108 -12.11 7.68 -1.11
C LEU A 108 -12.89 8.69 -0.27
N GLU A 109 -14.01 8.29 0.31
CA GLU A 109 -14.80 9.19 1.16
C GLU A 109 -14.00 9.65 2.37
N LEU A 110 -13.36 8.71 3.07
CA LEU A 110 -12.51 9.03 4.24
C LEU A 110 -11.33 9.95 3.90
N SER A 111 -10.89 9.97 2.64
CA SER A 111 -9.81 10.87 2.22
C SER A 111 -10.21 12.35 2.30
N HIS A 112 -11.50 12.67 2.21
CA HIS A 112 -11.99 14.05 2.38
C HIS A 112 -11.84 14.56 3.82
N ALA A 113 -11.76 13.66 4.79
CA ALA A 113 -11.51 13.99 6.19
C ALA A 113 -10.00 14.09 6.54
N ALA A 114 -9.12 13.77 5.59
CA ALA A 114 -7.67 13.71 5.81
C ALA A 114 -6.95 14.87 5.10
N ASP A 115 -5.95 15.47 5.77
CA ASP A 115 -5.12 16.51 5.15
C ASP A 115 -4.16 15.93 4.10
N ALA A 116 -3.80 14.65 4.20
CA ALA A 116 -2.95 13.93 3.27
C ALA A 116 -3.37 12.46 3.17
N THR A 117 -3.28 11.89 1.95
CA THR A 117 -3.64 10.49 1.69
C THR A 117 -2.43 9.72 1.17
N ILE A 118 -2.11 8.60 1.81
CA ILE A 118 -1.01 7.71 1.42
C ILE A 118 -1.56 6.43 0.79
N PHE A 119 -1.33 6.25 -0.50
CA PHE A 119 -1.67 5.02 -1.21
C PHE A 119 -0.52 4.02 -1.12
N VAL A 120 -0.74 2.93 -0.40
CA VAL A 120 0.24 1.85 -0.28
C VAL A 120 0.20 0.97 -1.53
N VAL A 121 1.29 0.97 -2.29
CA VAL A 121 1.47 0.18 -3.52
C VAL A 121 2.39 -0.99 -3.21
N ARG A 122 1.92 -2.22 -3.38
CA ARG A 122 2.75 -3.41 -3.16
C ARG A 122 3.55 -3.73 -4.42
N LEU A 123 4.88 -3.74 -4.32
CA LEU A 123 5.77 -4.11 -5.42
C LEU A 123 5.44 -5.52 -5.93
N ASP A 124 5.48 -5.70 -7.25
CA ASP A 124 5.20 -6.95 -7.95
C ASP A 124 3.81 -7.57 -7.66
N TYR A 125 2.87 -6.78 -7.11
CA TYR A 125 1.51 -7.24 -6.79
C TYR A 125 0.42 -6.27 -7.26
N THR A 126 0.54 -4.98 -6.89
CA THR A 126 -0.46 -3.98 -7.28
C THR A 126 -0.36 -3.71 -8.78
N LYS A 127 -1.45 -3.96 -9.52
CA LYS A 127 -1.50 -3.74 -10.97
C LYS A 127 -1.50 -2.25 -11.28
N LYS A 128 -0.70 -1.81 -12.26
CA LYS A 128 -0.63 -0.40 -12.69
C LYS A 128 -1.99 0.22 -13.02
N GLY A 129 -2.91 -0.56 -13.61
CA GLY A 129 -4.27 -0.09 -13.91
C GLY A 129 -5.06 0.37 -12.68
N MET A 130 -4.81 -0.21 -11.50
CA MET A 130 -5.48 0.21 -10.26
C MET A 130 -5.07 1.62 -9.83
N LEU A 131 -3.85 2.05 -10.18
CA LEU A 131 -3.36 3.41 -9.91
C LEU A 131 -4.01 4.45 -10.83
N GLN A 132 -4.57 4.03 -11.97
CA GLN A 132 -5.25 4.96 -12.87
C GLN A 132 -6.51 5.54 -12.24
N VAL A 133 -7.24 4.77 -11.43
CA VAL A 133 -8.41 5.28 -10.69
C VAL A 133 -8.00 6.43 -9.77
N VAL A 134 -6.92 6.25 -9.00
CA VAL A 134 -6.38 7.28 -8.11
C VAL A 134 -5.95 8.51 -8.91
N ASN A 135 -5.22 8.31 -10.02
CA ASN A 135 -4.80 9.42 -10.88
C ASN A 135 -5.97 10.18 -11.50
N SER A 136 -7.03 9.49 -11.90
CA SER A 136 -8.24 10.13 -12.43
C SER A 136 -8.93 10.97 -11.37
N LYS A 137 -9.11 10.42 -10.16
CA LYS A 137 -9.73 11.13 -9.02
C LYS A 137 -8.91 12.33 -8.55
N TYR A 138 -7.58 12.22 -8.58
CA TYR A 138 -6.69 13.35 -8.34
C TYR A 138 -6.83 14.45 -9.41
N LYS A 139 -6.91 14.06 -10.70
CA LYS A 139 -7.09 15.00 -11.81
C LYS A 139 -8.45 15.71 -11.79
N THR A 140 -9.51 15.06 -11.32
CA THR A 140 -10.84 15.67 -11.17
C THR A 140 -10.94 16.56 -9.92
N GLY A 141 -9.91 16.59 -9.06
CA GLY A 141 -9.92 17.33 -7.81
C GLY A 141 -10.69 16.66 -6.67
N GLU A 142 -11.22 15.45 -6.90
CA GLU A 142 -11.87 14.65 -5.87
C GLU A 142 -10.87 14.13 -4.83
N LEU A 143 -9.59 13.99 -5.20
CA LEU A 143 -8.50 13.70 -4.27
C LEU A 143 -7.47 14.82 -4.30
N SER A 144 -6.94 15.18 -3.13
CA SER A 144 -5.82 16.11 -3.00
C SER A 144 -4.76 15.54 -2.05
N ASN A 145 -3.54 16.12 -2.07
CA ASN A 145 -2.43 15.74 -1.19
C ASN A 145 -2.13 14.23 -1.16
N VAL A 146 -2.11 13.63 -2.34
CA VAL A 146 -1.90 12.19 -2.53
C VAL A 146 -0.42 11.86 -2.65
N SER A 147 0.05 10.88 -1.89
CA SER A 147 1.39 10.30 -1.99
C SER A 147 1.30 8.78 -2.17
N PHE A 148 2.31 8.19 -2.83
CA PHE A 148 2.42 6.73 -2.98
C PHE A 148 3.54 6.18 -2.10
N LEU A 149 3.25 5.11 -1.36
CA LEU A 149 4.23 4.36 -0.58
C LEU A 149 4.45 2.99 -1.22
N LEU A 150 5.62 2.77 -1.82
CA LEU A 150 5.99 1.47 -2.37
C LEU A 150 6.41 0.53 -1.24
N ASN A 151 5.60 -0.50 -0.99
CA ASN A 151 5.84 -1.51 0.04
C ASN A 151 6.26 -2.85 -0.58
N PHE A 152 6.80 -3.75 0.25
CA PHE A 152 7.32 -5.08 -0.14
C PHE A 152 8.46 -5.02 -1.17
N TYR A 153 9.28 -3.97 -1.13
CA TYR A 153 10.49 -3.93 -1.92
C TYR A 153 11.43 -5.08 -1.52
N LYS A 154 11.72 -5.97 -2.46
CA LYS A 154 12.73 -7.01 -2.30
C LYS A 154 13.92 -6.62 -3.16
N HIS A 155 15.05 -6.35 -2.51
CA HIS A 155 16.30 -6.14 -3.23
C HIS A 155 16.64 -7.44 -3.96
N ARG A 156 16.65 -7.40 -5.30
CA ARG A 156 17.19 -8.51 -6.10
C ARG A 156 18.70 -8.51 -5.85
N GLY A 157 19.25 -9.63 -5.38
CA GLY A 157 20.61 -9.75 -4.85
C GLY A 157 21.75 -9.28 -5.78
N PRO A 158 23.02 -9.38 -5.33
CA PRO A 158 24.18 -8.59 -5.79
C PRO A 158 24.60 -8.74 -7.26
N ASN A 159 23.91 -9.54 -8.09
CA ASN A 159 24.31 -9.82 -9.48
C ASN A 159 23.51 -9.08 -10.55
N LYS A 160 22.77 -8.02 -10.21
CA LYS A 160 22.13 -7.14 -11.20
C LYS A 160 22.24 -5.66 -10.85
N TYR A 161 23.45 -5.20 -10.56
CA TYR A 161 23.82 -3.79 -10.73
C TYR A 161 23.94 -3.48 -12.23
N GLY A 162 22.79 -3.37 -12.90
CA GLY A 162 22.69 -2.86 -14.26
C GLY A 162 22.01 -1.51 -14.23
N TYR A 163 22.72 -0.49 -13.74
CA TYR A 163 22.31 0.90 -13.91
C TYR A 163 22.31 1.20 -15.41
N GLY A 164 21.15 1.56 -15.94
CA GLY A 164 21.08 2.36 -17.15
C GLY A 164 21.63 3.76 -16.87
N TYR A 165 22.26 4.34 -17.90
CA TYR A 165 22.96 5.63 -17.98
C TYR A 165 24.47 5.62 -17.71
N GLY A 166 25.24 5.83 -18.80
CA GLY A 166 26.67 6.11 -18.77
C GLY A 166 27.25 6.28 -20.19
N TYR A 167 27.04 7.45 -20.80
CA TYR A 167 27.82 7.95 -21.93
C TYR A 167 29.29 8.16 -21.49
N GLY A 168 30.28 7.80 -22.33
CA GLY A 168 31.63 8.39 -22.23
C GLY A 168 32.82 7.51 -22.62
N TYR A 169 33.30 7.72 -23.86
CA TYR A 169 34.69 7.61 -24.35
C TYR A 169 35.52 6.34 -24.14
N GLY A 170 35.75 5.62 -25.24
CA GLY A 170 36.88 4.69 -25.41
C GLY A 170 37.41 4.78 -26.84
N TYR A 171 38.54 5.47 -27.00
CA TYR A 171 39.37 5.43 -28.21
C TYR A 171 39.88 4.00 -28.41
N GLY A 172 39.73 3.44 -29.62
CA GLY A 172 40.28 2.14 -29.99
C GLY A 172 40.19 1.92 -31.49
N TYR A 173 41.30 2.17 -32.18
CA TYR A 173 41.55 1.88 -33.59
C TYR A 173 41.13 0.45 -33.98
N GLY A 174 40.47 0.29 -35.13
CA GLY A 174 40.12 -1.02 -35.68
C GLY A 174 39.34 -0.91 -36.99
N ALA A 175 40.07 -0.86 -38.10
CA ALA A 175 39.52 -0.73 -39.45
C ALA A 175 38.92 -2.04 -39.98
N TYR A 176 37.96 -1.90 -40.91
CA TYR A 176 37.42 -2.88 -41.87
C TYR A 176 36.57 -4.05 -41.35
N GLY A 177 35.34 -4.14 -41.86
CA GLY A 177 34.55 -5.37 -41.86
C GLY A 177 33.05 -5.21 -42.05
N ASP A 178 32.61 -4.67 -43.19
CA ASP A 178 31.25 -4.93 -43.70
C ASP A 178 31.13 -6.43 -44.02
N SER A 179 30.21 -7.14 -43.35
CA SER A 179 29.48 -8.29 -43.93
C SER A 179 28.59 -9.01 -42.91
N TYR A 180 27.27 -8.87 -43.12
CA TYR A 180 26.27 -9.95 -43.22
C TYR A 180 25.93 -10.89 -42.04
N LEU A 181 24.60 -11.06 -41.90
CA LEU A 181 23.79 -12.18 -41.37
C LEU A 181 23.43 -12.09 -39.87
N GLU A 182 22.16 -11.87 -39.50
CA GLU A 182 20.93 -12.62 -39.81
C GLU A 182 20.87 -14.01 -39.15
N ASN A 183 20.01 -14.10 -38.12
CA ASN A 183 19.24 -15.27 -37.67
C ASN A 183 20.00 -16.56 -37.29
N ASP A 184 20.45 -16.66 -36.03
CA ASP A 184 21.00 -17.90 -35.47
C ASP A 184 20.03 -18.65 -34.52
N HIS A 185 18.84 -19.01 -35.02
CA HIS A 185 17.92 -19.95 -34.35
C HIS A 185 17.85 -21.34 -35.03
N LYS A 186 18.71 -21.63 -36.03
CA LYS A 186 18.69 -22.90 -36.79
C LYS A 186 19.83 -23.88 -36.45
N SER A 187 20.77 -23.53 -35.58
CA SER A 187 21.93 -24.39 -35.23
C SER A 187 21.62 -25.51 -34.22
N LEU A 188 20.74 -25.25 -33.24
CA LEU A 188 20.40 -26.21 -32.18
C LEU A 188 19.54 -27.39 -32.66
N SER A 189 18.61 -27.16 -33.58
CA SER A 189 17.68 -28.19 -34.04
C SER A 189 18.33 -29.22 -34.96
N ARG A 190 19.40 -28.85 -35.69
CA ARG A 190 20.19 -29.79 -36.51
C ARG A 190 21.07 -30.71 -35.66
N ARG A 191 21.73 -30.18 -34.63
CA ARG A 191 22.57 -30.97 -33.71
C ARG A 191 21.77 -32.01 -32.90
N LEU A 192 20.54 -31.68 -32.50
CA LEU A 192 19.63 -32.63 -31.85
C LEU A 192 19.19 -33.75 -32.80
N LYS A 193 18.90 -33.43 -34.06
CA LYS A 193 18.47 -34.44 -35.05
C LYS A 193 19.57 -35.44 -35.39
N ASP A 194 20.82 -35.00 -35.48
CA ASP A 194 21.96 -35.88 -35.77
C ASP A 194 22.35 -36.76 -34.57
N PHE A 195 22.10 -36.29 -33.33
CA PHE A 195 22.31 -37.08 -32.11
C PHE A 195 21.33 -38.26 -32.02
N PHE A 196 20.04 -38.03 -32.30
CA PHE A 196 19.03 -39.11 -32.28
C PHE A 196 19.19 -40.11 -33.43
N ARG A 197 19.77 -39.70 -34.57
CA ARG A 197 20.01 -40.62 -35.70
C ARG A 197 21.14 -41.61 -35.44
N LYS A 198 22.05 -41.30 -34.52
CA LYS A 198 23.17 -42.20 -34.12
C LYS A 198 22.79 -43.26 -33.10
N PHE A 199 21.63 -43.16 -32.44
CA PHE A 199 21.20 -44.11 -31.40
C PHE A 199 20.25 -45.22 -31.90
N ASN A 200 19.82 -45.17 -33.16
CA ASN A 200 18.84 -46.12 -33.73
C ASN A 200 19.41 -47.05 -34.82
N GLN A 201 20.73 -47.27 -34.84
CA GLN A 201 21.38 -48.32 -35.62
C GLN A 201 22.42 -49.03 -34.73
N ASN A 202 21.94 -50.03 -33.99
CA ASN A 202 22.62 -51.28 -33.61
C ASN A 202 21.58 -52.23 -33.03
#